data_AF-A0A7C0ZQU8-F1
#
_entry.id   AF-A0A7C0ZQU8-F1
#
_cell.length_a   1.000
_cell.length_b   1.000
_cell.length_c   1.000
_cell.angle_alpha   90.00
_cell.angle_beta   90.00
_cell.angle_gamma   90.00
#
_symmetry.space_group_name_H-M   'P 1'
#
loop_
_entity.id
_entity.type
_entity.pdbx_description
1 polymer ?
#
loop_
_entity_poly.entity_id
_entity_poly.type
_entity_poly.pdbx_seq_one_letter_code
_entity_poly.pdbx_strand_id
1 'polypeptide(L)'
;GSGGSGGSGSFGIVEEECDLVVLSVGLEADSETGIGIDLQTRADGFLRAVHPKLRPVESPTDGVFIAGCAAGPKDIQTSVAQAAAAASRAKNLLARGELAVDPMSVHVDADRCIGCALCTRVCEFGCIRMAGGIAVVDELACKGCGSCSAACPEGAIAPYIHTDSQILGEIHALGRSEYPLIVAFLCNWCAYSCADLAGVSRISYPTNIRVIRVMCAGRIDPEFVLEAFRSGADGALIAGCRSGECHYAHGNNQAKQRISALAGVLTGIGIDSRRLKTAWISASESERFSGVVSDFVDELEKLGPIGSEL
;
A
#
# COMPACT_ATOMS: atom_id res chain seq x y z
N GLY A 1 56.32 -21.78 -6.94
CA GLY A 1 57.15 -21.04 -5.98
C GLY A 1 58.18 -20.24 -6.75
N SER A 2 58.13 -18.92 -6.54
CA SER A 2 59.25 -17.97 -6.61
C SER A 2 58.66 -16.63 -6.18
N GLY A 3 59.03 -16.17 -4.98
CA GLY A 3 58.46 -14.99 -4.35
C GLY A 3 58.86 -13.68 -5.02
N GLY A 4 58.04 -12.66 -4.79
CA GLY A 4 58.34 -11.26 -5.07
C GLY A 4 57.75 -10.42 -3.94
N SER A 5 58.64 -9.78 -3.20
CA SER A 5 58.46 -8.99 -1.98
C SER A 5 57.51 -7.80 -2.14
N GLY A 6 56.86 -7.43 -1.03
CA GLY A 6 56.03 -6.23 -0.93
C GLY A 6 56.76 -4.95 -1.33
N GLY A 7 56.05 -4.12 -2.09
CA GLY A 7 56.43 -2.76 -2.43
C GLY A 7 55.25 -1.83 -2.14
N SER A 8 55.52 -0.78 -1.39
CA SER A 8 54.67 0.40 -1.21
C SER A 8 54.17 0.93 -2.55
N GLY A 9 52.87 0.78 -2.82
CA GLY A 9 52.28 1.18 -4.10
C GLY A 9 52.01 2.68 -4.18
N SER A 10 52.84 3.40 -4.92
CA SER A 10 52.47 4.67 -5.53
C SER A 10 51.45 4.40 -6.65
N PHE A 11 50.30 5.08 -6.65
CA PHE A 11 49.33 5.01 -7.75
C PHE A 11 49.90 5.68 -9.02
N GLY A 12 50.66 4.92 -9.81
CA GLY A 12 51.11 5.29 -11.15
C GLY A 12 50.17 4.75 -12.23
N ILE A 13 50.15 5.41 -13.39
CA ILE A 13 49.47 4.89 -14.58
C ILE A 13 50.23 3.65 -15.05
N VAL A 14 49.51 2.55 -15.25
CA VAL A 14 50.06 1.30 -15.79
C VAL A 14 49.66 1.24 -17.26
N GLU A 15 50.66 1.17 -18.15
CA GLU A 15 50.48 0.99 -19.58
C GLU A 15 50.98 -0.42 -19.95
N GLU A 16 50.11 -1.24 -20.54
CA GLU A 16 50.45 -2.58 -21.06
C GLU A 16 49.99 -2.70 -22.52
N GLU A 17 50.88 -3.16 -23.40
CA GLU A 17 50.54 -3.51 -24.78
C GLU A 17 49.91 -4.91 -24.83
N CYS A 18 48.78 -5.06 -25.51
CA CYS A 18 48.13 -6.35 -25.71
C CYS A 18 47.52 -6.46 -27.12
N ASP A 19 47.46 -7.69 -27.64
CA ASP A 19 46.88 -7.96 -28.97
C ASP A 19 45.34 -7.96 -28.96
N LEU A 20 44.74 -8.23 -27.80
CA LEU A 20 43.29 -8.32 -27.62
C LEU A 20 42.88 -7.86 -26.22
N VAL A 21 41.88 -6.99 -26.17
CA VAL A 21 41.18 -6.60 -24.94
C VAL A 21 39.83 -7.31 -24.91
N VAL A 22 39.59 -8.15 -23.91
CA VAL A 22 38.29 -8.80 -23.69
C VAL A 22 37.52 -8.07 -22.60
N LEU A 23 36.38 -7.49 -22.96
CA LEU A 23 35.50 -6.84 -22.01
C LEU A 23 34.59 -7.89 -21.33
N SER A 24 34.76 -8.09 -20.03
CA SER A 24 33.87 -8.91 -19.21
C SER A 24 32.61 -8.11 -18.85
N VAL A 25 31.70 -7.99 -19.82
CA VAL A 25 30.47 -7.20 -19.65
C VAL A 25 29.53 -7.81 -18.61
N GLY A 26 28.79 -6.93 -17.92
CA GLY A 26 27.74 -7.33 -16.98
C GLY A 26 26.46 -7.81 -17.68
N LEU A 27 25.50 -8.28 -16.88
CA LEU A 27 24.16 -8.59 -17.35
C LEU A 27 23.26 -7.38 -17.19
N GLU A 28 22.50 -7.08 -18.24
CA GLU A 28 21.43 -6.06 -18.24
C GLU A 28 20.07 -6.75 -18.37
N ALA A 29 19.02 -6.07 -17.93
CA ALA A 29 17.66 -6.57 -18.10
C ALA A 29 17.26 -6.51 -19.58
N ASP A 30 16.52 -7.52 -20.03
CA ASP A 30 16.02 -7.56 -21.40
C ASP A 30 14.93 -6.50 -21.62
N SER A 31 15.02 -5.79 -22.75
CA SER A 31 14.07 -4.76 -23.17
C SER A 31 12.69 -5.32 -23.52
N GLU A 32 12.58 -6.61 -23.84
CA GLU A 32 11.30 -7.28 -24.17
C GLU A 32 10.70 -8.04 -22.96
N THR A 33 10.86 -7.51 -21.76
CA THR A 33 10.26 -8.09 -20.54
C THR A 33 8.77 -7.76 -20.43
N GLY A 34 7.90 -8.61 -20.99
CA GLY A 34 6.45 -8.46 -20.80
C GLY A 34 5.60 -9.10 -21.89
N ILE A 35 5.38 -10.42 -21.82
CA ILE A 35 4.47 -11.12 -22.73
C ILE A 35 3.03 -10.89 -22.27
N GLY A 36 2.47 -9.70 -22.51
CA GLY A 36 1.06 -9.39 -22.26
C GLY A 36 0.58 -9.54 -20.80
N ILE A 37 1.51 -9.63 -19.84
CA ILE A 37 1.25 -9.75 -18.41
C ILE A 37 1.95 -8.59 -17.72
N ASP A 38 1.25 -7.90 -16.80
CA ASP A 38 1.83 -6.82 -16.00
C ASP A 38 2.87 -7.41 -15.02
N LEU A 39 4.14 -7.20 -15.35
CA LEU A 39 5.30 -7.68 -14.61
C LEU A 39 6.05 -6.48 -14.03
N GLN A 40 6.06 -6.39 -12.70
CA GLN A 40 6.79 -5.32 -12.01
C GLN A 40 8.31 -5.54 -12.09
N THR A 41 9.04 -4.48 -12.41
CA THR A 41 10.50 -4.46 -12.44
C THR A 41 11.09 -3.72 -11.25
N ARG A 42 12.36 -4.02 -10.96
CA ARG A 42 13.20 -3.30 -10.00
C ARG A 42 13.86 -2.10 -10.70
N ALA A 43 14.52 -1.24 -9.92
CA ALA A 43 15.25 -0.07 -10.46
C ALA A 43 16.38 -0.44 -11.45
N ASP A 44 16.90 -1.66 -11.38
CA ASP A 44 17.90 -2.22 -12.31
C ASP A 44 17.27 -2.91 -13.54
N GLY A 45 15.95 -2.76 -13.75
CA GLY A 45 15.21 -3.27 -14.90
C GLY A 45 14.80 -4.75 -14.80
N PHE A 46 15.42 -5.54 -13.91
CA PHE A 46 15.07 -6.95 -13.74
C PHE A 46 13.73 -7.15 -13.05
N LEU A 47 13.12 -8.32 -13.23
CA LEU A 47 11.82 -8.65 -12.63
C LEU A 47 11.89 -8.65 -11.09
N ARG A 48 10.88 -8.05 -10.47
CA ARG A 48 10.74 -7.94 -9.02
C ARG A 48 10.13 -9.21 -8.44
N ALA A 49 10.86 -9.87 -7.54
CA ALA A 49 10.27 -10.89 -6.68
C ALA A 49 9.47 -10.26 -5.54
N VAL A 50 8.48 -10.98 -5.00
CA VAL A 50 7.66 -10.51 -3.86
C VAL A 50 8.51 -10.18 -2.64
N HIS A 51 9.40 -11.10 -2.25
CA HIS A 51 10.31 -10.90 -1.12
C HIS A 51 11.64 -11.61 -1.37
N PRO A 52 12.79 -10.93 -1.23
CA PRO A 52 14.10 -11.48 -1.58
C PRO A 52 14.48 -12.80 -0.87
N LYS A 53 13.92 -13.05 0.32
CA LYS A 53 14.27 -14.22 1.14
C LYS A 53 13.16 -15.26 1.27
N LEU A 54 11.90 -14.82 1.32
CA LEU A 54 10.77 -15.68 1.68
C LEU A 54 10.03 -16.19 0.44
N ARG A 55 9.95 -15.36 -0.60
CA ARG A 55 9.27 -15.63 -1.87
C ARG A 55 10.15 -15.17 -3.04
N PRO A 56 11.37 -15.74 -3.21
CA PRO A 56 12.36 -15.25 -4.17
C PRO A 56 12.06 -15.60 -5.63
N VAL A 57 11.08 -16.47 -5.88
CA VAL A 57 10.69 -16.96 -7.21
C VAL A 57 9.25 -16.62 -7.59
N GLU A 58 8.59 -15.83 -6.76
CA GLU A 58 7.19 -15.44 -6.96
C GLU A 58 7.18 -13.97 -7.34
N SER A 59 6.38 -13.61 -8.35
CA SER A 59 6.15 -12.21 -8.71
C SER A 59 5.00 -11.62 -7.88
N PRO A 60 4.87 -10.28 -7.81
CA PRO A 60 3.69 -9.62 -7.23
C PRO A 60 2.34 -10.00 -7.88
N THR A 61 2.39 -10.49 -9.12
CA THR A 61 1.23 -11.05 -9.83
C THR A 61 1.07 -12.52 -9.42
N ASP A 62 -0.07 -12.84 -8.81
CA ASP A 62 -0.31 -14.18 -8.27
C ASP A 62 -0.40 -15.20 -9.40
N GLY A 63 0.17 -16.38 -9.18
CA GLY A 63 0.30 -17.41 -10.20
C GLY A 63 1.42 -17.19 -11.22
N VAL A 64 2.12 -16.06 -11.15
CA VAL A 64 3.28 -15.76 -12.00
C VAL A 64 4.58 -15.93 -11.21
N PHE A 65 5.48 -16.75 -11.75
CA PHE A 65 6.75 -17.13 -11.12
C PHE A 65 7.94 -16.69 -11.97
N ILE A 66 9.06 -16.42 -11.31
CA ILE A 66 10.28 -15.87 -11.92
C ILE A 66 11.43 -16.87 -11.74
N ALA A 67 12.18 -17.13 -12.81
CA ALA A 67 13.36 -17.99 -12.79
C ALA A 67 14.48 -17.45 -13.70
N GLY A 68 15.73 -17.78 -13.35
CA GLY A 68 16.90 -17.46 -14.17
C GLY A 68 17.29 -15.98 -14.16
N CYS A 69 18.03 -15.55 -15.17
CA CYS A 69 18.59 -14.19 -15.26
C CYS A 69 17.53 -13.08 -15.39
N ALA A 70 16.27 -13.41 -15.72
CA ALA A 70 15.17 -12.44 -15.71
C ALA A 70 14.95 -11.80 -14.33
N ALA A 71 15.28 -12.51 -13.24
CA ALA A 71 15.21 -11.99 -11.87
C ALA A 71 16.46 -11.17 -11.43
N GLY A 72 17.49 -11.12 -12.27
CA GLY A 72 18.77 -10.47 -11.96
C GLY A 72 20.00 -11.34 -12.27
N PRO A 73 21.21 -10.75 -12.28
CA PRO A 73 22.46 -11.44 -12.59
C PRO A 73 22.70 -12.63 -11.66
N LYS A 74 23.00 -13.80 -12.22
CA LYS A 74 23.32 -15.03 -11.47
C LYS A 74 24.02 -16.06 -12.36
N ASP A 75 24.64 -17.05 -11.73
CA ASP A 75 25.25 -18.18 -12.43
C ASP A 75 24.22 -19.25 -12.83
N ILE A 76 24.72 -20.26 -13.55
CA ILE A 76 23.91 -21.38 -14.06
C ILE A 76 23.32 -22.19 -12.89
N GLN A 77 24.11 -22.49 -11.86
CA GLN A 77 23.66 -23.34 -10.75
C GLN A 77 22.51 -22.69 -9.99
N THR A 78 22.62 -21.38 -9.71
CA THR A 78 21.57 -20.59 -9.08
C THR A 78 20.33 -20.50 -9.98
N SER A 79 20.52 -20.35 -11.29
CA SER A 79 19.41 -20.32 -12.25
C SER A 79 18.62 -21.64 -12.26
N VAL A 80 19.32 -22.78 -12.27
CA VAL A 80 18.71 -24.12 -12.22
C VAL A 80 17.97 -24.32 -10.90
N ALA A 81 18.56 -23.94 -9.77
CA ALA A 81 17.91 -24.01 -8.46
C ALA A 81 16.64 -23.14 -8.41
N GLN A 82 16.70 -21.92 -8.95
CA GLN A 82 15.56 -21.01 -9.03
C GLN A 82 14.44 -21.57 -9.91
N ALA A 83 14.78 -22.20 -11.05
CA ALA A 83 13.82 -22.86 -11.92
C ALA A 83 13.10 -24.02 -11.22
N ALA A 84 13.83 -24.85 -10.47
CA ALA A 84 13.24 -25.93 -9.68
C ALA A 84 12.30 -25.37 -8.59
N ALA A 85 12.69 -24.28 -7.91
CA ALA A 85 11.85 -23.62 -6.92
C ALA A 85 10.58 -23.02 -7.54
N ALA A 86 10.68 -22.33 -8.68
CA ALA A 86 9.53 -21.80 -9.43
C ALA A 86 8.57 -22.91 -9.86
N ALA A 87 9.10 -24.02 -10.42
CA ALA A 87 8.30 -25.19 -10.81
C ALA A 87 7.58 -25.82 -9.62
N SER A 88 8.24 -25.92 -8.45
CA SER A 88 7.63 -26.42 -7.22
C SER A 88 6.47 -25.53 -6.75
N ARG A 89 6.65 -24.20 -6.79
CA ARG A 89 5.59 -23.24 -6.43
C ARG A 89 4.41 -23.30 -7.40
N ALA A 90 4.68 -23.36 -8.71
CA ALA A 90 3.65 -23.54 -9.73
C ALA A 90 2.89 -24.87 -9.54
N LYS A 91 3.60 -25.97 -9.26
CA LYS A 91 2.98 -27.27 -8.97
C LYS A 91 2.06 -27.19 -7.74
N ASN A 92 2.49 -26.53 -6.66
CA ASN A 92 1.66 -26.40 -5.47
C ASN A 92 0.37 -25.63 -5.73
N LEU A 93 0.39 -24.64 -6.63
CA LEU A 93 -0.80 -23.93 -7.08
C LEU A 93 -1.71 -24.86 -7.89
N LEU A 94 -1.16 -25.53 -8.90
CA LEU A 94 -1.92 -26.41 -9.80
C LEU A 94 -2.51 -27.65 -9.09
N ALA A 95 -1.79 -28.19 -8.10
CA ALA A 95 -2.19 -29.41 -7.40
C ALA A 95 -3.40 -29.22 -6.49
N ARG A 96 -3.74 -27.98 -6.10
CA ARG A 96 -4.90 -27.71 -5.24
C ARG A 96 -6.23 -27.88 -5.97
N GLY A 97 -6.26 -27.65 -7.29
CA GLY A 97 -7.49 -27.73 -8.11
C GLY A 97 -8.51 -26.61 -7.87
N GLU A 98 -8.34 -25.83 -6.80
CA GLU A 98 -9.18 -24.67 -6.45
C GLU A 98 -8.32 -23.50 -5.97
N LEU A 99 -8.86 -22.29 -6.13
CA LEU A 99 -8.28 -21.05 -5.63
C LEU A 99 -9.24 -20.41 -4.63
N ALA A 100 -8.73 -20.09 -3.45
CA ALA A 100 -9.47 -19.28 -2.50
C ALA A 100 -9.41 -17.81 -2.95
N VAL A 101 -10.58 -17.17 -2.99
CA VAL A 101 -10.66 -15.72 -3.16
C VAL A 101 -10.13 -15.06 -1.90
N ASP A 102 -9.29 -14.04 -2.06
CA ASP A 102 -8.83 -13.23 -0.93
C ASP A 102 -10.04 -12.50 -0.33
N PRO A 103 -10.34 -12.64 0.97
CA PRO A 103 -11.48 -11.94 1.59
C PRO A 103 -11.31 -10.42 1.61
N MET A 104 -10.13 -9.89 1.27
CA MET A 104 -9.91 -8.47 1.05
C MET A 104 -10.34 -8.00 -0.34
N SER A 105 -10.63 -8.91 -1.28
CA SER A 105 -11.19 -8.58 -2.58
C SER A 105 -12.55 -7.88 -2.44
N VAL A 106 -13.00 -7.27 -3.54
CA VAL A 106 -14.26 -6.53 -3.61
C VAL A 106 -15.25 -7.24 -4.53
N HIS A 107 -16.53 -7.18 -4.18
CA HIS A 107 -17.64 -7.67 -4.99
C HIS A 107 -18.58 -6.53 -5.37
N VAL A 108 -19.38 -6.73 -6.43
CA VAL A 108 -20.39 -5.76 -6.89
C VAL A 108 -21.78 -6.29 -6.60
N ASP A 109 -22.59 -5.46 -5.95
CA ASP A 109 -24.04 -5.61 -5.86
C ASP A 109 -24.66 -5.10 -7.17
N ALA A 110 -25.19 -6.03 -7.95
CA ALA A 110 -25.78 -5.74 -9.25
C ALA A 110 -27.06 -4.90 -9.16
N ASP A 111 -27.82 -5.00 -8.07
CA ASP A 111 -29.09 -4.29 -7.90
C ASP A 111 -28.88 -2.82 -7.57
N ARG A 112 -27.72 -2.48 -7.00
CA ARG A 112 -27.32 -1.09 -6.69
C ARG A 112 -26.45 -0.45 -7.77
N CYS A 113 -25.88 -1.24 -8.67
CA CYS A 113 -24.93 -0.74 -9.66
C CYS A 113 -25.63 0.07 -10.77
N ILE A 114 -25.39 1.38 -10.82
CA ILE A 114 -25.93 2.27 -11.86
C ILE A 114 -25.09 2.34 -13.16
N GLY A 115 -24.05 1.50 -13.29
CA GLY A 115 -23.27 1.43 -14.53
C GLY A 115 -22.35 2.63 -14.83
N CYS A 116 -22.01 3.48 -13.85
CA CYS A 116 -21.27 4.73 -14.08
C CYS A 116 -19.78 4.58 -14.43
N ALA A 117 -19.22 3.37 -14.31
CA ALA A 117 -17.82 3.05 -14.63
C ALA A 117 -16.76 3.89 -13.89
N LEU A 118 -17.05 4.41 -12.69
CA LEU A 118 -16.04 5.05 -11.84
C LEU A 118 -15.03 4.03 -11.28
N CYS A 119 -15.51 2.87 -10.84
CA CYS A 119 -14.67 1.81 -10.28
C CYS A 119 -13.62 1.29 -11.26
N THR A 120 -13.94 1.20 -12.56
CA THR A 120 -13.00 0.78 -13.60
C THR A 120 -11.85 1.77 -13.78
N ARG A 121 -12.14 3.09 -13.69
CA ARG A 121 -11.13 4.14 -13.82
C ARG A 121 -10.19 4.25 -12.61
N VAL A 122 -10.68 3.89 -11.43
CA VAL A 122 -9.91 4.00 -10.17
C VAL A 122 -9.03 2.76 -9.92
N CYS A 123 -9.35 1.63 -10.57
CA CYS A 123 -8.62 0.38 -10.43
C CYS A 123 -7.37 0.35 -11.33
N GLU A 124 -6.21 0.71 -10.76
CA GLU A 124 -4.91 0.64 -11.48
C GLU A 124 -4.47 -0.80 -11.77
N PHE A 125 -5.07 -1.80 -11.11
CA PHE A 125 -4.80 -3.21 -11.36
C PHE A 125 -5.63 -3.79 -12.53
N GLY A 126 -6.57 -3.01 -13.09
CA GLY A 126 -7.40 -3.47 -14.20
C GLY A 126 -8.37 -4.61 -13.87
N CYS A 127 -8.67 -4.85 -12.59
CA CYS A 127 -9.51 -5.98 -12.16
C CYS A 127 -11.02 -5.78 -12.38
N ILE A 128 -11.46 -4.63 -12.90
CA ILE A 128 -12.87 -4.28 -13.00
C ILE A 128 -13.22 -3.91 -14.44
N ARG A 129 -14.26 -4.53 -14.98
CA ARG A 129 -14.79 -4.24 -16.32
C ARG A 129 -16.29 -4.02 -16.30
N MET A 130 -16.82 -3.37 -17.32
CA MET A 130 -18.27 -3.26 -17.52
C MET A 130 -18.78 -4.41 -18.38
N ALA A 131 -19.89 -5.04 -17.98
CA ALA A 131 -20.56 -6.09 -18.74
C ALA A 131 -22.07 -6.00 -18.51
N GLY A 132 -22.86 -5.97 -19.59
CA GLY A 132 -24.32 -5.89 -19.46
C GLY A 132 -24.82 -4.64 -18.72
N GLY A 133 -24.06 -3.54 -18.74
CA GLY A 133 -24.41 -2.30 -18.05
C GLY A 133 -24.00 -2.24 -16.57
N ILE A 134 -23.51 -3.33 -15.99
CA ILE A 134 -23.03 -3.39 -14.59
C ILE A 134 -21.53 -3.62 -14.51
N ALA A 135 -20.93 -3.25 -13.37
CA ALA A 135 -19.53 -3.53 -13.09
C ALA A 135 -19.35 -5.00 -12.70
N VAL A 136 -18.30 -5.64 -13.21
CA VAL A 136 -17.90 -7.02 -12.89
C VAL A 136 -16.44 -6.99 -12.46
N VAL A 137 -16.14 -7.60 -11.31
CA VAL A 137 -14.81 -7.67 -10.73
C VAL A 137 -14.24 -9.06 -10.98
N ASP A 138 -12.98 -9.12 -11.42
CA ASP A 138 -12.15 -10.30 -11.27
C ASP A 138 -11.62 -10.35 -9.83
N GLU A 139 -12.37 -11.04 -8.97
CA GLU A 139 -12.06 -11.13 -7.54
C GLU A 139 -10.73 -11.85 -7.26
N LEU A 140 -10.30 -12.73 -8.17
CA LEU A 140 -9.03 -13.46 -8.05
C LEU A 140 -7.83 -12.57 -8.37
N ALA A 141 -7.99 -11.63 -9.30
CA ALA A 141 -6.95 -10.64 -9.61
C ALA A 141 -6.92 -9.46 -8.62
N CYS A 142 -8.04 -9.21 -7.92
CA CYS A 142 -8.19 -8.09 -7.02
C CYS A 142 -7.20 -8.13 -5.85
N LYS A 143 -6.43 -7.05 -5.67
CA LYS A 143 -5.49 -6.91 -4.54
C LYS A 143 -6.11 -6.36 -3.26
N GLY A 144 -7.40 -6.00 -3.28
CA GLY A 144 -8.13 -5.60 -2.07
C GLY A 144 -7.77 -4.25 -1.46
N CYS A 145 -7.30 -3.28 -2.27
CA CYS A 145 -6.96 -1.94 -1.76
C CYS A 145 -8.18 -1.09 -1.36
N GLY A 146 -9.38 -1.43 -1.86
CA GLY A 146 -10.65 -0.78 -1.50
C GLY A 146 -10.88 0.60 -2.14
N SER A 147 -10.00 1.09 -3.02
CA SER A 147 -10.14 2.40 -3.66
C SER A 147 -11.42 2.58 -4.47
N CYS A 148 -11.85 1.53 -5.18
CA CYS A 148 -13.06 1.53 -5.99
C CYS A 148 -14.34 1.59 -5.13
N SER A 149 -14.31 0.97 -3.95
CA SER A 149 -15.40 1.01 -2.97
C SER A 149 -15.61 2.43 -2.49
N ALA A 150 -14.55 3.10 -2.06
CA ALA A 150 -14.58 4.50 -1.64
C ALA A 150 -14.79 5.53 -2.79
N ALA A 151 -14.93 5.07 -4.03
CA ALA A 151 -15.22 5.91 -5.19
C ALA A 151 -16.63 5.65 -5.74
N CYS A 152 -17.34 4.65 -5.22
CA CYS A 152 -18.65 4.27 -5.73
C CYS A 152 -19.72 5.15 -5.11
N PRO A 153 -20.43 5.98 -5.90
CA PRO A 153 -21.43 6.89 -5.35
C PRO A 153 -22.65 6.17 -4.77
N GLU A 154 -22.93 4.96 -5.25
CA GLU A 154 -24.09 4.16 -4.82
C GLU A 154 -23.73 3.13 -3.75
N GLY A 155 -22.46 3.02 -3.33
CA GLY A 155 -22.00 1.96 -2.43
C GLY A 155 -22.23 0.54 -2.97
N ALA A 156 -22.29 0.39 -4.31
CA ALA A 156 -22.58 -0.87 -4.99
C ALA A 156 -21.37 -1.81 -5.09
N ILE A 157 -20.18 -1.38 -4.70
CA ILE A 157 -18.97 -2.20 -4.69
C ILE A 157 -18.32 -2.14 -3.31
N ALA A 158 -18.13 -3.30 -2.69
CA ALA A 158 -17.69 -3.39 -1.31
C ALA A 158 -16.65 -4.50 -1.13
N PRO A 159 -15.67 -4.34 -0.22
CA PRO A 159 -14.84 -5.46 0.22
C PRO A 159 -15.65 -6.40 1.12
N TYR A 160 -15.24 -7.66 1.29
CA TYR A 160 -15.89 -8.54 2.26
C TYR A 160 -15.52 -8.23 3.73
N ILE A 161 -14.33 -7.65 3.93
CA ILE A 161 -13.83 -7.18 5.23
C ILE A 161 -13.55 -5.67 5.12
N HIS A 162 -13.89 -4.91 6.16
CA HIS A 162 -13.93 -3.45 6.13
C HIS A 162 -14.99 -2.91 5.14
N THR A 163 -16.17 -3.53 5.14
CA THR A 163 -17.39 -2.99 4.52
C THR A 163 -17.74 -1.62 5.10
N ASP A 164 -18.55 -0.83 4.39
CA ASP A 164 -19.01 0.47 4.91
C ASP A 164 -19.71 0.30 6.26
N SER A 165 -20.60 -0.70 6.38
CA SER A 165 -21.33 -0.98 7.62
C SER A 165 -20.44 -1.40 8.78
N GLN A 166 -19.36 -2.15 8.54
CA GLN A 166 -18.38 -2.48 9.57
C GLN A 166 -17.64 -1.24 10.05
N ILE A 167 -17.13 -0.41 9.14
CA ILE A 167 -16.40 0.81 9.50
C ILE A 167 -17.32 1.82 10.22
N LEU A 168 -18.53 2.03 9.71
CA LEU A 168 -19.52 2.89 10.35
C LEU A 168 -19.92 2.36 11.74
N GLY A 169 -20.10 1.04 11.87
CA GLY A 169 -20.34 0.40 13.16
C GLY A 169 -19.19 0.58 14.15
N GLU A 170 -17.93 0.50 13.68
CA GLU A 170 -16.76 0.82 14.49
C GLU A 170 -16.80 2.28 14.95
N ILE A 171 -17.09 3.24 14.06
CA ILE A 171 -17.23 4.67 14.39
C ILE A 171 -18.30 4.88 15.46
N HIS A 172 -19.48 4.29 15.30
CA HIS A 172 -20.60 4.44 16.24
C HIS A 172 -20.33 3.79 17.59
N ALA A 173 -19.47 2.78 17.64
CA ALA A 173 -19.05 2.13 18.88
C ALA A 173 -18.01 2.97 19.66
N LEU A 174 -17.39 3.98 19.05
CA LEU A 174 -16.42 4.83 19.73
C LEU A 174 -17.11 5.75 20.74
N GLY A 175 -16.95 5.43 22.03
CA GLY A 175 -17.40 6.31 23.11
C GLY A 175 -16.50 7.53 23.29
N ARG A 176 -17.11 8.68 23.65
CA ARG A 176 -16.39 9.87 24.12
C ARG A 176 -15.90 9.65 25.56
N SER A 177 -14.76 9.01 25.72
CA SER A 177 -14.15 8.82 27.05
C SER A 177 -13.13 9.90 27.41
N GLU A 178 -12.63 10.64 26.43
CA GLU A 178 -11.55 11.62 26.58
C GLU A 178 -11.70 12.73 25.53
N TYR A 179 -11.26 13.94 25.88
CA TYR A 179 -11.21 15.10 24.98
C TYR A 179 -9.76 15.52 24.73
N PRO A 180 -9.37 15.89 23.49
CA PRO A 180 -10.12 15.73 22.25
C PRO A 180 -10.30 14.26 21.86
N LEU A 181 -11.42 13.90 21.24
CA LEU A 181 -11.60 12.58 20.64
C LEU A 181 -11.09 12.59 19.20
N ILE A 182 -10.10 11.76 18.88
CA ILE A 182 -9.58 11.60 17.52
C ILE A 182 -9.98 10.23 16.97
N VAL A 183 -10.70 10.20 15.85
CA VAL A 183 -10.92 8.97 15.07
C VAL A 183 -9.79 8.83 14.06
N ALA A 184 -8.99 7.78 14.18
CA ALA A 184 -7.79 7.58 13.38
C ALA A 184 -7.95 6.39 12.42
N PHE A 185 -8.08 6.67 11.13
CA PHE A 185 -8.09 5.66 10.07
C PHE A 185 -6.66 5.31 9.66
N LEU A 186 -6.19 4.13 10.04
CA LEU A 186 -4.82 3.70 9.80
C LEU A 186 -4.75 2.61 8.72
N CYS A 187 -3.96 2.86 7.68
CA CYS A 187 -3.54 1.84 6.73
C CYS A 187 -2.79 0.70 7.45
N ASN A 188 -3.21 -0.54 7.21
CA ASN A 188 -2.67 -1.76 7.80
C ASN A 188 -1.14 -1.86 7.65
N TRP A 189 -0.62 -1.52 6.47
CA TRP A 189 0.76 -1.85 6.09
C TRP A 189 1.85 -0.95 6.67
N CYS A 190 1.53 0.31 6.99
CA CYS A 190 2.52 1.25 7.52
C CYS A 190 2.02 1.95 8.76
N ALA A 191 0.93 2.71 8.67
CA ALA A 191 0.46 3.51 9.80
C ALA A 191 0.04 2.65 11.00
N TYR A 192 -0.70 1.57 10.77
CA TYR A 192 -1.07 0.62 11.83
C TYR A 192 0.16 -0.09 12.39
N SER A 193 1.08 -0.55 11.52
CA SER A 193 2.35 -1.14 11.96
C SER A 193 3.22 -0.17 12.76
N CYS A 194 3.18 1.13 12.48
CA CYS A 194 3.83 2.15 13.31
C CYS A 194 3.20 2.29 14.68
N ALA A 195 1.88 2.24 14.77
CA ALA A 195 1.17 2.27 16.05
C ALA A 195 1.55 1.03 16.89
N ASP A 196 1.59 -0.16 16.28
CA ASP A 196 2.07 -1.40 16.91
C ASP A 196 3.53 -1.27 17.35
N LEU A 197 4.40 -0.75 16.48
CA LEU A 197 5.82 -0.53 16.79
C LEU A 197 6.01 0.48 17.93
N ALA A 198 5.22 1.54 17.99
CA ALA A 198 5.25 2.49 19.10
C ALA A 198 4.93 1.79 20.43
N GLY A 199 3.95 0.88 20.44
CA GLY A 199 3.63 0.04 21.60
C GLY A 199 4.79 -0.88 22.00
N VAL A 200 5.39 -1.60 21.04
CA VAL A 200 6.55 -2.48 21.29
C VAL A 200 7.76 -1.72 21.81
N SER A 201 8.02 -0.55 21.23
CA SER A 201 9.13 0.35 21.59
C SER A 201 8.86 1.17 22.84
N ARG A 202 7.68 1.05 23.46
CA ARG A 202 7.25 1.81 24.65
C ARG A 202 7.29 3.33 24.44
N ILE A 203 7.04 3.76 23.21
CA ILE A 203 6.92 5.18 22.86
C ILE A 203 5.54 5.65 23.31
N SER A 204 5.52 6.61 24.24
CA SER A 204 4.28 7.15 24.79
C SER A 204 3.76 8.31 23.93
N TYR A 205 2.45 8.36 23.74
CA TYR A 205 1.71 9.45 23.10
C TYR A 205 0.33 9.58 23.75
N PRO A 206 -0.40 10.68 23.53
CA PRO A 206 -1.72 10.89 24.13
C PRO A 206 -2.72 9.77 23.79
N THR A 207 -3.61 9.44 24.74
CA THR A 207 -4.59 8.34 24.62
C THR A 207 -5.86 8.73 23.87
N ASN A 208 -5.88 9.92 23.28
CA ASN A 208 -7.00 10.56 22.61
C ASN A 208 -7.42 9.89 21.28
N ILE A 209 -6.59 9.00 20.71
CA ILE A 209 -6.88 8.35 19.43
C ILE A 209 -7.71 7.07 19.59
N ARG A 210 -8.63 6.84 18.67
CA ARG A 210 -9.35 5.58 18.48
C ARG A 210 -9.07 5.08 17.07
N VAL A 211 -8.36 3.97 16.97
CA VAL A 211 -7.87 3.45 15.70
C VAL A 211 -8.94 2.61 15.04
N ILE A 212 -9.28 2.96 13.80
CA ILE A 212 -10.01 2.13 12.86
C ILE A 212 -9.02 1.67 11.80
N ARG A 213 -8.79 0.35 11.74
CA ARG A 213 -7.84 -0.23 10.80
C ARG A 213 -8.52 -0.42 9.44
N VAL A 214 -7.84 -0.01 8.37
CA VAL A 214 -8.23 -0.30 6.99
C VAL A 214 -7.04 -0.86 6.23
N MET A 215 -7.25 -1.71 5.22
CA MET A 215 -6.11 -2.28 4.48
C MET A 215 -5.30 -1.24 3.72
N CYS A 216 -5.95 -0.20 3.20
CA CYS A 216 -5.31 0.92 2.54
C CYS A 216 -6.01 2.22 2.88
N ALA A 217 -5.27 3.32 2.91
CA ALA A 217 -5.86 4.65 2.96
C ALA A 217 -6.81 4.91 1.78
N GLY A 218 -6.60 4.23 0.63
CA GLY A 218 -7.47 4.32 -0.54
C GLY A 218 -8.93 3.91 -0.26
N ARG A 219 -9.15 3.06 0.74
CA ARG A 219 -10.47 2.61 1.20
C ARG A 219 -11.25 3.68 1.97
N ILE A 220 -10.59 4.73 2.44
CA ILE A 220 -11.23 5.74 3.29
C ILE A 220 -12.19 6.57 2.44
N ASP A 221 -13.47 6.33 2.65
CA ASP A 221 -14.57 7.07 2.08
C ASP A 221 -14.76 8.40 2.84
N PRO A 222 -14.99 9.53 2.16
CA PRO A 222 -15.37 10.78 2.79
C PRO A 222 -16.55 10.66 3.76
N GLU A 223 -17.51 9.77 3.50
CA GLU A 223 -18.63 9.51 4.40
C GLU A 223 -18.15 9.10 5.81
N PHE A 224 -17.09 8.30 5.91
CA PHE A 224 -16.56 7.87 7.21
C PHE A 224 -16.02 9.02 8.03
N VAL A 225 -15.37 9.99 7.38
CA VAL A 225 -14.85 11.19 8.03
C VAL A 225 -16.01 12.07 8.50
N LEU A 226 -17.02 12.27 7.65
CA LEU A 226 -18.21 13.03 8.00
C LEU A 226 -18.97 12.38 9.16
N GLU A 227 -19.12 11.06 9.12
CA GLU A 227 -19.80 10.31 10.18
C GLU A 227 -19.01 10.31 11.50
N ALA A 228 -17.68 10.30 11.45
CA ALA A 228 -16.85 10.47 12.63
C ALA A 228 -17.13 11.83 13.32
N PHE A 229 -17.20 12.91 12.56
CA PHE A 229 -17.57 14.23 13.10
C PHE A 229 -19.01 14.26 13.62
N ARG A 230 -19.98 13.69 12.88
CA ARG A 230 -21.37 13.56 13.34
C ARG A 230 -21.51 12.76 14.63
N SER A 231 -20.64 11.78 14.83
CA SER A 231 -20.56 10.95 16.04
C SER A 231 -19.81 11.64 17.19
N GLY A 232 -19.35 12.89 17.00
CA GLY A 232 -18.74 13.71 18.04
C GLY A 232 -17.22 13.62 18.14
N ALA A 233 -16.54 13.14 17.10
CA ALA A 233 -15.08 13.26 17.01
C ALA A 233 -14.67 14.74 16.94
N ASP A 234 -13.65 15.12 17.69
CA ASP A 234 -13.08 16.46 17.66
C ASP A 234 -12.07 16.61 16.51
N GLY A 235 -11.49 15.48 16.06
CA GLY A 235 -10.64 15.41 14.89
C GLY A 235 -10.68 14.04 14.20
N ALA A 236 -10.38 14.03 12.91
CA ALA A 236 -10.20 12.83 12.09
C ALA A 236 -8.76 12.78 11.57
N LEU A 237 -8.04 11.69 11.89
CA LEU A 237 -6.68 11.43 11.41
C LEU A 237 -6.72 10.33 10.35
N ILE A 238 -6.14 10.59 9.19
CA ILE A 238 -5.95 9.61 8.14
C ILE A 238 -4.46 9.38 7.95
N ALA A 239 -3.99 8.17 8.24
CA ALA A 239 -2.58 7.85 8.09
C ALA A 239 -2.34 6.66 7.16
N GLY A 240 -1.40 6.83 6.23
CA GLY A 240 -1.07 5.85 5.20
C GLY A 240 0.43 5.74 4.95
N CYS A 241 0.80 4.87 4.01
CA CYS A 241 2.18 4.71 3.56
C CYS A 241 2.73 6.01 2.97
N ARG A 242 4.05 6.23 3.08
CA ARG A 242 4.75 7.29 2.35
C ARG A 242 4.49 7.21 0.83
N SER A 243 4.59 8.36 0.17
CA SER A 243 4.51 8.44 -1.29
C SER A 243 5.63 7.60 -1.92
N GLY A 244 5.30 6.73 -2.87
CA GLY A 244 6.24 5.76 -3.45
C GLY A 244 6.43 4.46 -2.66
N GLU A 245 5.96 4.40 -1.41
CA GLU A 245 6.05 3.22 -0.53
C GLU A 245 4.69 2.52 -0.33
N CYS A 246 3.67 2.90 -1.10
CA CYS A 246 2.36 2.28 -0.96
C CYS A 246 2.43 0.78 -1.26
N HIS A 247 1.88 -0.05 -0.37
CA HIS A 247 1.80 -1.50 -0.57
C HIS A 247 1.07 -1.85 -1.88
N TYR A 248 0.04 -1.07 -2.21
CA TYR A 248 -0.74 -1.20 -3.45
C TYR A 248 -0.30 -0.22 -4.54
N ALA A 249 0.90 0.37 -4.43
CA ALA A 249 1.47 1.38 -5.34
C ALA A 249 0.74 2.76 -5.43
N HIS A 250 -0.60 2.79 -5.43
CA HIS A 250 -1.37 4.00 -5.79
C HIS A 250 -2.40 4.47 -4.76
N GLY A 251 -2.80 3.61 -3.80
CA GLY A 251 -3.94 3.88 -2.93
C GLY A 251 -3.78 5.11 -2.02
N ASN A 252 -2.55 5.42 -1.56
CA ASN A 252 -2.29 6.62 -0.77
C ASN A 252 -2.42 7.92 -1.59
N ASN A 253 -2.02 7.91 -2.86
CA ASN A 253 -2.13 9.07 -3.75
C ASN A 253 -3.59 9.41 -4.02
N GLN A 254 -4.41 8.39 -4.30
CA GLN A 254 -5.85 8.55 -4.49
C GLN A 254 -6.52 9.07 -3.21
N ALA A 255 -6.18 8.51 -2.05
CA ALA A 255 -6.66 9.00 -0.76
C ALA A 255 -6.25 10.47 -0.52
N LYS A 256 -4.99 10.83 -0.77
CA LYS A 256 -4.49 12.20 -0.60
C LYS A 256 -5.30 13.22 -1.41
N GLN A 257 -5.60 12.91 -2.67
CA GLN A 257 -6.41 13.77 -3.52
C GLN A 257 -7.84 13.89 -3.00
N ARG A 258 -8.48 12.76 -2.66
CA ARG A 258 -9.86 12.71 -2.16
C ARG A 258 -10.03 13.49 -0.86
N ILE A 259 -9.12 13.29 0.10
CA ILE A 259 -9.15 13.92 1.41
C ILE A 259 -8.80 15.41 1.33
N SER A 260 -7.91 15.80 0.41
CA SER A 260 -7.65 17.23 0.14
C SER A 260 -8.90 17.93 -0.41
N ALA A 261 -9.69 17.27 -1.25
CA ALA A 261 -10.97 17.82 -1.73
C ALA A 261 -12.00 17.92 -0.59
N LEU A 262 -12.08 16.89 0.26
CA LEU A 262 -12.95 16.89 1.43
C LEU A 262 -12.65 18.04 2.40
N ALA A 263 -11.38 18.38 2.62
CA ALA A 263 -11.01 19.51 3.47
C ALA A 263 -11.65 20.84 3.01
N GLY A 264 -11.78 21.06 1.69
CA GLY A 264 -12.48 22.22 1.14
C GLY A 264 -13.99 22.18 1.39
N VAL A 265 -14.60 20.99 1.32
CA VAL A 265 -16.02 20.78 1.63
C VAL A 265 -16.30 21.02 3.10
N LEU A 266 -15.44 20.56 4.02
CA LEU A 266 -15.57 20.77 5.46
C LEU A 266 -15.62 22.26 5.81
N THR A 267 -14.71 23.07 5.26
CA THR A 267 -14.73 24.52 5.44
C THR A 267 -16.04 25.13 4.94
N GLY A 268 -16.56 24.65 3.80
CA GLY A 268 -17.83 25.11 3.24
C GLY A 268 -19.06 24.81 4.10
N ILE A 269 -18.99 23.80 4.97
CA ILE A 269 -20.06 23.44 5.92
C ILE A 269 -19.78 23.91 7.35
N GLY A 270 -18.77 24.74 7.56
CA GLY A 270 -18.45 25.35 8.87
C GLY A 270 -17.64 24.47 9.82
N ILE A 271 -17.00 23.41 9.34
CA ILE A 271 -16.04 22.62 10.13
C ILE A 271 -14.63 23.09 9.78
N ASP A 272 -13.81 23.47 10.77
CA ASP A 272 -12.45 23.89 10.51
C ASP A 272 -11.64 22.73 9.91
N SER A 273 -11.11 22.94 8.70
CA SER A 273 -10.32 21.95 7.97
C SER A 273 -9.10 21.42 8.75
N ARG A 274 -8.60 22.13 9.76
CA ARG A 274 -7.53 21.67 10.66
C ARG A 274 -7.94 20.47 11.51
N ARG A 275 -9.24 20.20 11.67
CA ARG A 275 -9.76 18.98 12.32
C ARG A 275 -9.60 17.73 11.47
N LEU A 276 -9.19 17.85 10.21
CA LEU A 276 -8.89 16.72 9.33
C LEU A 276 -7.38 16.68 9.04
N LYS A 277 -6.67 15.73 9.64
CA LYS A 277 -5.21 15.58 9.50
C LYS A 277 -4.89 14.40 8.61
N THR A 278 -3.92 14.57 7.69
CA THR A 278 -3.32 13.44 6.97
C THR A 278 -1.86 13.25 7.35
N ALA A 279 -1.42 12.01 7.50
CA ALA A 279 -0.03 11.66 7.75
C ALA A 279 0.46 10.51 6.85
N TRP A 280 1.63 10.68 6.23
CA TRP A 280 2.20 9.68 5.32
C TRP A 280 3.52 9.18 5.90
N ILE A 281 3.48 7.97 6.45
CA ILE A 281 4.47 7.42 7.38
C ILE A 281 4.90 6.03 6.88
N SER A 282 6.18 5.71 7.00
CA SER A 282 6.75 4.38 6.72
C SER A 282 6.66 3.51 7.97
N ALA A 283 6.53 2.19 7.82
CA ALA A 283 6.25 1.25 8.92
C ALA A 283 7.22 1.33 10.11
N SER A 284 8.44 1.83 9.92
CA SER A 284 9.47 1.97 10.94
C SER A 284 9.53 3.33 11.64
N GLU A 285 8.63 4.27 11.33
CA GLU A 285 8.68 5.64 11.87
C GLU A 285 7.72 5.85 13.07
N SER A 286 7.83 5.01 14.09
CA SER A 286 6.97 5.07 15.29
C SER A 286 7.03 6.41 16.04
N GLU A 287 8.20 7.02 16.13
CA GLU A 287 8.43 8.31 16.79
C GLU A 287 7.71 9.44 16.05
N ARG A 288 7.70 9.37 14.71
CA ARG A 288 6.95 10.31 13.88
C ARG A 288 5.45 10.13 14.04
N PHE A 289 4.96 8.88 14.09
CA PHE A 289 3.56 8.60 14.37
C PHE A 289 3.14 9.20 15.73
N SER A 290 3.92 8.94 16.77
CA SER A 290 3.74 9.52 18.11
C SER A 290 3.70 11.05 18.07
N GLY A 291 4.66 11.68 17.38
CA GLY A 291 4.71 13.15 17.23
C GLY A 291 3.48 13.71 16.52
N VAL A 292 3.05 13.08 15.43
CA VAL A 292 1.82 13.48 14.70
C VAL A 292 0.59 13.44 15.60
N VAL A 293 0.46 12.41 16.45
CA VAL A 293 -0.66 12.30 17.39
C VAL A 293 -0.60 13.40 18.43
N SER A 294 0.55 13.62 19.07
CA SER A 294 0.74 14.68 20.06
C SER A 294 0.44 16.06 19.49
N ASP A 295 1.04 16.38 18.33
CA ASP A 295 0.85 17.67 17.66
C ASP A 295 -0.63 17.89 17.30
N PHE A 296 -1.35 16.83 16.93
CA PHE A 296 -2.75 16.93 16.57
C PHE A 296 -3.66 17.12 17.79
N VAL A 297 -3.34 16.48 18.92
CA VAL A 297 -4.04 16.77 20.19
C VAL A 297 -3.86 18.24 20.58
N ASP A 298 -2.62 18.74 20.59
CA ASP A 298 -2.32 20.14 20.91
C ASP A 298 -3.02 21.13 19.96
N GLU A 299 -3.19 20.76 18.70
CA GLU A 299 -3.91 21.55 17.69
C GLU A 299 -5.41 21.59 18.00
N LEU A 300 -6.03 20.44 18.30
CA LEU A 300 -7.46 20.34 18.62
C LEU A 300 -7.81 21.01 19.95
N GLU A 301 -6.95 20.94 20.96
CA GLU A 301 -7.16 21.65 22.23
C GLU A 301 -7.30 23.16 22.04
N LYS A 302 -6.54 23.75 21.11
CA LYS A 302 -6.60 25.18 20.77
C LYS A 302 -7.87 25.56 19.99
N LEU A 303 -8.42 24.63 19.21
CA LEU A 303 -9.68 24.84 18.48
C LEU A 303 -10.90 24.71 19.39
N GLY A 304 -10.78 23.92 20.45
CA GLY A 304 -11.90 23.57 21.30
C GLY A 304 -12.74 22.40 20.73
N PRO A 305 -13.81 22.01 21.44
CA PRO A 305 -14.71 20.93 21.02
C PRO A 305 -15.32 21.15 19.64
N ILE A 306 -15.53 20.08 18.87
CA ILE A 306 -16.25 20.16 17.60
C ILE A 306 -17.58 20.90 17.77
N GLY A 307 -17.87 21.84 16.86
CA GLY A 307 -19.03 22.72 16.92
C GLY A 307 -18.81 24.04 17.69
N SER A 308 -17.65 24.27 18.30
CA SER A 308 -17.27 25.62 18.81
C SER A 308 -17.07 26.65 17.69
N GLU A 309 -16.94 26.18 16.46
CA GLU A 309 -16.66 26.95 15.24
C GLU A 309 -17.92 27.35 14.47
N LEU A 310 -19.07 26.76 14.81
CA LEU A 310 -20.39 27.02 14.22
C LEU A 310 -21.12 28.14 14.96
#